data_AF-A0A7Z9PQH7-F1
#
_entry.id   AF-A0A7Z9PQH7-F1
#
_cell.length_a   1.000
_cell.length_b   1.000
_cell.length_c   1.000
_cell.angle_alpha   90.00
_cell.angle_beta   90.00
_cell.angle_gamma   90.00
#
_symmetry.space_group_name_H-M   'P 1'
#
loop_
_entity.id
_entity.type
_entity.pdbx_description
1 polymer ?
#
loop_
_entity_poly.entity_id
_entity_poly.type
_entity_poly.pdbx_seq_one_letter_code
_entity_poly.pdbx_strand_id
1 'polypeptide(L)'
;EDDTSLTAPGVVKTIYDPACGTGGMLSVAEEYLLSMNPQAKLAVYGQELNDESYAICKADMLIKGEEAGNIKSGNSFSADGLPSLKVDYLISNPPFGVDWSKAQKEVNEEHEKLGFAGRFGPGTPRKNDGSLLFLLHMLSKMKPADQGGSRLAIVFNGSPLFTGAAGSGESEIRRWVIENDWLEAIVALPDQMFYNTGISTYIWLVTNRKAPERKGKVQLINGVDRFQKMRKSLGDKRKELGDDDIAFLTRLYADFTPGDQVKIFDNEDFGFHRITVERPLRLNFQASPERTERLENETAWCNLLKTKKKGEKGEQEIAEGKALQAAVLEILGSFDESVLYKSRDEFEKVLKKKVKAKGIKLGGSVRKAILSALSERDETAELCTNSKGEVEPDTDLRDYENVPLKEDIDEYMAREVLPHVPDAWVDHDKTKVGYEIPFTRHFYVYEPPRPLDVIEAEIRDLESEIQGMLAGVLA
;
A
#
# COMPACT_ATOMS: atom_id res chain seq x y z
N GLU A 1 10.31 -26.73 -15.30
CA GLU A 1 9.51 -26.33 -16.49
C GLU A 1 10.41 -26.02 -17.69
N ASP A 2 11.46 -25.20 -17.51
CA ASP A 2 12.35 -24.79 -18.61
C ASP A 2 13.51 -25.77 -18.88
N ASP A 3 13.67 -26.84 -18.10
CA ASP A 3 14.80 -27.79 -18.14
C ASP A 3 15.11 -28.23 -19.58
N THR A 4 14.11 -28.74 -20.30
CA THR A 4 14.26 -29.17 -21.71
C THR A 4 14.76 -28.04 -22.61
N SER A 5 14.29 -26.81 -22.37
CA SER A 5 14.69 -25.65 -23.16
C SER A 5 16.11 -25.16 -22.82
N LEU A 6 16.58 -25.41 -21.59
CA LEU A 6 17.90 -24.99 -21.11
C LEU A 6 18.98 -26.05 -21.38
N THR A 7 18.62 -27.32 -21.48
CA THR A 7 19.54 -28.43 -21.74
C THR A 7 19.67 -28.80 -23.22
N ALA A 8 18.93 -28.14 -24.11
CA ALA A 8 19.03 -28.36 -25.54
C ALA A 8 20.44 -27.94 -26.07
N PRO A 9 21.08 -28.74 -26.95
CA PRO A 9 22.40 -28.41 -27.50
C PRO A 9 22.40 -27.04 -28.20
N GLY A 10 23.36 -26.19 -27.88
CA GLY A 10 23.56 -24.89 -28.54
C GLY A 10 22.47 -23.85 -28.25
N VAL A 11 21.72 -23.98 -27.15
CA VAL A 11 20.69 -23.00 -26.80
C VAL A 11 21.31 -21.63 -26.50
N VAL A 12 20.67 -20.58 -27.02
CA VAL A 12 20.98 -19.19 -26.67
C VAL A 12 19.82 -18.63 -25.85
N LYS A 13 20.13 -18.10 -24.67
CA LYS A 13 19.18 -17.40 -23.79
C LYS A 13 19.67 -16.00 -23.49
N THR A 14 18.76 -15.16 -23.03
CA THR A 14 19.03 -13.77 -22.67
C THR A 14 18.58 -13.50 -21.24
N ILE A 15 19.39 -12.76 -20.48
CA ILE A 15 19.07 -12.36 -19.10
C ILE A 15 19.30 -10.86 -18.90
N TYR A 16 18.44 -10.21 -18.11
CA TYR A 16 18.57 -8.78 -17.78
C TYR A 16 18.45 -8.51 -16.27
N ASP A 17 19.32 -7.63 -15.77
CA ASP A 17 19.22 -7.04 -14.42
C ASP A 17 19.26 -5.49 -14.49
N PRO A 18 18.16 -4.78 -14.13
CA PRO A 18 18.09 -3.33 -14.19
C PRO A 18 18.78 -2.60 -13.03
N ALA A 19 19.33 -3.32 -12.05
CA ALA A 19 20.08 -2.77 -10.93
C ALA A 19 21.26 -3.71 -10.64
N CYS A 20 22.11 -3.92 -11.65
CA CYS A 20 23.03 -5.04 -11.69
C CYS A 20 24.19 -4.97 -10.69
N GLY A 21 24.41 -3.82 -10.05
CA GLY A 21 25.53 -3.62 -9.14
C GLY A 21 26.85 -3.97 -9.81
N THR A 22 27.62 -4.86 -9.19
CA THR A 22 28.89 -5.36 -9.73
C THR A 22 28.74 -6.55 -10.69
N GLY A 23 27.51 -6.94 -11.07
CA GLY A 23 27.25 -8.04 -12.02
C GLY A 23 27.22 -9.45 -11.40
N GLY A 24 27.18 -9.56 -10.07
CA GLY A 24 27.28 -10.84 -9.37
C GLY A 24 26.14 -11.82 -9.68
N MET A 25 24.88 -11.36 -9.70
CA MET A 25 23.74 -12.24 -10.02
C MET A 25 23.75 -12.71 -11.47
N LEU A 26 24.17 -11.85 -12.39
CA LEU A 26 24.31 -12.19 -13.81
C LEU A 26 25.38 -13.26 -14.02
N SER A 27 26.51 -13.10 -13.34
CA SER A 27 27.62 -14.06 -13.33
C SER A 27 27.21 -15.43 -12.80
N VAL A 28 26.54 -15.47 -11.65
CA VAL A 28 26.07 -16.73 -11.04
C VAL A 28 25.03 -17.41 -11.93
N ALA A 29 24.17 -16.64 -12.61
CA ALA A 29 23.20 -17.20 -13.55
C ALA A 29 23.87 -17.86 -14.77
N GLU A 30 24.93 -17.23 -15.31
CA GLU A 30 25.73 -17.81 -16.40
C GLU A 30 26.43 -19.11 -15.97
N GLU A 31 27.13 -19.08 -14.83
CA GLU A 31 27.80 -20.25 -14.26
C GLU A 31 26.81 -21.40 -13.99
N TYR A 32 25.63 -21.08 -13.45
CA TYR A 32 24.58 -22.06 -13.21
C TYR A 32 24.09 -22.69 -14.53
N LEU A 33 23.83 -21.88 -15.56
CA LEU A 33 23.42 -22.40 -16.87
C LEU A 33 24.49 -23.32 -17.48
N LEU A 34 25.76 -22.89 -17.46
CA LEU A 34 26.87 -23.65 -18.03
C LEU A 34 27.12 -24.96 -17.25
N SER A 35 26.86 -24.98 -15.94
CA SER A 35 26.94 -26.20 -15.13
C SER A 35 25.92 -27.26 -15.56
N MET A 36 24.75 -26.83 -16.04
CA MET A 36 23.69 -27.72 -16.55
C MET A 36 23.88 -28.04 -18.03
N ASN A 37 24.35 -27.08 -18.83
CA ASN A 37 24.53 -27.20 -20.27
C ASN A 37 25.80 -26.43 -20.72
N PRO A 38 26.95 -27.12 -20.84
CA PRO A 38 28.21 -26.49 -21.26
C PRO A 38 28.20 -25.94 -22.69
N GLN A 39 27.19 -26.26 -23.50
CA GLN A 39 27.04 -25.76 -24.88
C GLN A 39 26.05 -24.59 -24.98
N ALA A 40 25.43 -24.19 -23.86
CA ALA A 40 24.55 -23.04 -23.83
C ALA A 40 25.34 -21.72 -23.94
N LYS A 41 24.68 -20.68 -24.43
CA LYS A 41 25.16 -19.31 -24.34
C LYS A 41 24.12 -18.44 -23.64
N LEU A 42 24.55 -17.65 -22.67
CA LEU A 42 23.72 -16.68 -21.99
C LEU A 42 24.17 -15.27 -22.36
N ALA A 43 23.39 -14.57 -23.18
CA ALA A 43 23.66 -13.15 -23.44
C ALA A 43 23.19 -12.31 -22.25
N VAL A 44 24.13 -11.62 -21.62
CA VAL A 44 23.90 -10.86 -20.40
C VAL A 44 23.65 -9.37 -20.70
N TYR A 45 22.63 -8.81 -20.05
CA TYR A 45 22.29 -7.39 -20.10
C TYR A 45 22.17 -6.82 -18.69
N GLY A 46 22.60 -5.57 -18.50
CA GLY A 46 22.59 -4.94 -17.19
C GLY A 46 22.48 -3.43 -17.26
N GLN A 47 21.97 -2.83 -16.19
CA GLN A 47 22.04 -1.38 -15.98
C GLN A 47 22.36 -1.08 -14.52
N GLU A 48 23.26 -0.11 -14.30
CA GLU A 48 23.68 0.30 -12.96
C GLU A 48 23.83 1.83 -12.89
N LEU A 49 23.40 2.40 -11.77
CA LEU A 49 23.42 3.83 -11.50
C LEU A 49 24.78 4.30 -10.98
N ASN A 50 25.41 3.52 -10.11
CA ASN A 50 26.70 3.85 -9.49
C ASN A 50 27.85 3.58 -10.46
N ASP A 51 28.62 4.62 -10.77
CA ASP A 51 29.69 4.58 -11.78
C ASP A 51 30.77 3.53 -11.45
N GLU A 52 31.16 3.37 -10.18
CA GLU A 52 32.15 2.37 -9.77
C GLU A 52 31.61 0.94 -9.95
N SER A 53 30.39 0.68 -9.50
CA SER A 53 29.74 -0.64 -9.62
C SER A 53 29.53 -0.99 -11.09
N TYR A 54 29.09 -0.03 -11.91
CA TYR A 54 29.00 -0.16 -13.36
C TYR A 54 30.34 -0.52 -14.00
N ALA A 55 31.41 0.19 -13.64
CA ALA A 55 32.75 -0.08 -14.18
C ALA A 55 33.24 -1.49 -13.81
N ILE A 56 33.01 -1.93 -12.57
CA ILE A 56 33.33 -3.29 -12.11
C ILE A 56 32.52 -4.33 -12.89
N CYS A 57 31.19 -4.16 -12.97
CA CYS A 57 30.33 -5.06 -13.72
C CYS A 57 30.76 -5.17 -15.18
N LYS A 58 31.02 -4.04 -15.84
CA LYS A 58 31.43 -4.01 -17.24
C LYS A 58 32.78 -4.68 -17.46
N ALA A 59 33.73 -4.51 -16.55
CA ALA A 59 35.02 -5.17 -16.61
C ALA A 59 34.90 -6.68 -16.43
N ASP A 60 34.08 -7.15 -15.47
CA ASP A 60 33.83 -8.58 -15.25
C ASP A 60 33.20 -9.24 -16.50
N MET A 61 32.17 -8.61 -17.07
CA MET A 61 31.54 -9.10 -18.31
C MET A 61 32.54 -9.17 -19.47
N LEU A 62 33.40 -8.15 -19.63
CA LEU A 62 34.43 -8.15 -20.67
C LEU A 62 35.44 -9.30 -20.50
N ILE A 63 35.87 -9.58 -19.26
CA ILE A 63 36.81 -10.67 -18.94
C ILE A 63 36.19 -12.04 -19.28
N LYS A 64 34.87 -12.18 -19.08
CA LYS A 64 34.13 -13.41 -19.39
C LYS A 64 33.79 -13.58 -20.88
N GLY A 65 34.10 -12.58 -21.70
CA GLY A 65 33.83 -12.61 -23.14
C GLY A 65 32.40 -12.20 -23.51
N GLU A 66 31.66 -11.60 -22.58
CA GLU A 66 30.35 -11.02 -22.83
C GLU A 66 30.46 -9.65 -23.52
N GLU A 67 29.39 -9.24 -24.19
CA GLU A 67 29.31 -7.97 -24.90
C GLU A 67 29.23 -6.80 -23.90
N ALA A 68 30.36 -6.14 -23.61
CA ALA A 68 30.44 -5.02 -22.68
C ALA A 68 29.49 -3.84 -23.02
N GLY A 69 29.04 -3.75 -24.27
CA GLY A 69 28.02 -2.79 -24.71
C GLY A 69 26.61 -3.06 -24.14
N ASN A 70 26.35 -4.26 -23.63
CA ASN A 70 25.07 -4.63 -23.02
C ASN A 70 24.90 -4.12 -21.59
N ILE A 71 25.99 -3.67 -20.95
CA ILE A 71 25.95 -3.06 -19.62
C ILE A 71 25.84 -1.54 -19.78
N LYS A 72 24.80 -0.95 -19.19
CA LYS A 72 24.49 0.48 -19.31
C LYS A 72 24.73 1.21 -17.98
N SER A 73 25.18 2.46 -18.09
CA SER A 73 25.35 3.38 -16.96
C SER A 73 24.15 4.31 -16.88
N GLY A 74 23.59 4.51 -15.70
CA GLY A 74 22.55 5.52 -15.44
C GLY A 74 21.31 4.96 -14.73
N ASN A 75 20.39 5.86 -14.39
CA ASN A 75 19.19 5.52 -13.63
C ASN A 75 18.14 4.80 -14.50
N SER A 76 17.80 3.56 -14.14
CA SER A 76 16.84 2.74 -14.88
C SER A 76 15.43 3.34 -14.97
N PHE A 77 15.04 4.23 -14.05
CA PHE A 77 13.75 4.91 -14.10
C PHE A 77 13.75 6.09 -15.06
N SER A 78 14.69 7.03 -14.94
CA SER A 78 14.68 8.24 -15.76
C SER A 78 15.34 8.06 -17.14
N ALA A 79 16.21 7.06 -17.30
CA ALA A 79 16.92 6.79 -18.54
C ALA A 79 17.06 5.28 -18.76
N ASP A 80 16.08 4.68 -19.42
CA ASP A 80 16.16 3.29 -19.87
C ASP A 80 17.29 3.13 -20.89
N GLY A 81 18.35 2.41 -20.52
CA GLY A 81 19.51 2.20 -21.38
C GLY A 81 19.26 1.17 -22.50
N LEU A 82 18.17 0.42 -22.42
CA LEU A 82 17.86 -0.72 -23.29
C LEU A 82 16.35 -0.74 -23.66
N PRO A 83 15.76 0.34 -24.21
CA PRO A 83 14.31 0.50 -24.33
C PRO A 83 13.63 -0.61 -25.14
N SER A 84 14.25 -1.05 -26.23
CA SER A 84 13.70 -2.10 -27.13
C SER A 84 14.03 -3.53 -26.69
N LEU A 85 14.75 -3.72 -25.59
CA LEU A 85 15.20 -5.05 -25.15
C LEU A 85 14.01 -5.92 -24.71
N LYS A 86 14.03 -7.17 -25.15
CA LYS A 86 13.11 -8.23 -24.74
C LYS A 86 13.90 -9.50 -24.43
N VAL A 87 13.81 -10.02 -23.21
CA VAL A 87 14.68 -11.12 -22.73
C VAL A 87 13.91 -12.33 -22.22
N ASP A 88 14.56 -13.49 -22.16
CA ASP A 88 13.99 -14.74 -21.65
C ASP A 88 13.84 -14.72 -20.12
N TYR A 89 14.88 -14.24 -19.44
CA TYR A 89 14.98 -14.24 -17.98
C TYR A 89 15.29 -12.84 -17.45
N LEU A 90 14.77 -12.52 -16.28
CA LEU A 90 15.15 -11.30 -15.56
C LEU A 90 15.42 -11.62 -14.10
N ILE A 91 16.48 -11.06 -13.55
CA ILE A 91 16.85 -11.24 -12.16
C ILE A 91 17.25 -9.90 -11.59
N SER A 92 16.83 -9.57 -10.36
CA SER A 92 17.28 -8.35 -9.72
C SER A 92 17.14 -8.41 -8.20
N ASN A 93 18.10 -7.78 -7.53
CA ASN A 93 18.04 -7.44 -6.11
C ASN A 93 18.22 -5.92 -6.00
N PRO A 94 17.19 -5.15 -6.37
CA PRO A 94 17.27 -3.70 -6.37
C PRO A 94 17.42 -3.13 -4.95
N PRO A 95 17.85 -1.87 -4.80
CA PRO A 95 17.86 -1.21 -3.50
C PRO A 95 16.45 -1.16 -2.90
N PHE A 96 16.31 -1.61 -1.65
CA PHE A 96 15.02 -1.64 -0.95
C PHE A 96 14.55 -0.23 -0.57
N GLY A 97 13.29 0.09 -0.88
CA GLY A 97 12.67 1.36 -0.45
C GLY A 97 13.39 2.59 -1.01
N VAL A 98 13.91 2.51 -2.23
CA VAL A 98 14.68 3.61 -2.84
C VAL A 98 13.82 4.86 -3.00
N ASP A 99 14.34 6.02 -2.59
CA ASP A 99 13.75 7.30 -2.97
C ASP A 99 13.99 7.55 -4.46
N TRP A 100 12.91 7.80 -5.19
CA TRP A 100 12.96 8.06 -6.63
C TRP A 100 12.57 9.50 -6.96
N SER A 101 12.66 10.43 -5.99
CA SER A 101 12.32 11.85 -6.18
C SER A 101 13.10 12.49 -7.33
N LYS A 102 14.34 12.04 -7.57
CA LYS A 102 15.19 12.51 -8.69
C LYS A 102 14.73 12.05 -10.08
N ALA A 103 13.98 10.94 -10.17
CA ALA A 103 13.42 10.42 -11.41
C ALA A 103 11.92 10.70 -11.53
N GLN A 104 11.36 11.46 -10.57
CA GLN A 104 9.92 11.57 -10.42
C GLN A 104 9.25 12.19 -11.63
N LYS A 105 9.88 13.23 -12.18
CA LYS A 105 9.35 13.95 -13.33
C LYS A 105 9.22 13.02 -14.53
N GLU A 106 10.27 12.29 -14.86
CA GLU A 106 10.31 11.38 -16.01
C GLU A 106 9.29 10.23 -15.85
N VAL A 107 9.23 9.62 -14.66
CA VAL A 107 8.29 8.53 -14.35
C VAL A 107 6.84 9.01 -14.45
N ASN A 108 6.51 10.17 -13.87
CA ASN A 108 5.16 10.72 -13.93
C ASN A 108 4.78 11.15 -15.35
N GLU A 109 5.69 11.78 -16.10
CA GLU A 109 5.43 12.15 -17.48
C GLU A 109 5.18 10.91 -18.37
N GLU A 110 5.94 9.83 -18.17
CA GLU A 110 5.72 8.57 -18.88
C GLU A 110 4.37 7.94 -18.52
N HIS A 111 4.03 7.90 -17.23
CA HIS A 111 2.72 7.43 -16.75
C HIS A 111 1.57 8.23 -17.36
N GLU A 112 1.62 9.56 -17.30
CA GLU A 112 0.55 10.44 -17.77
C GLU A 112 0.40 10.43 -19.31
N LYS A 113 1.52 10.38 -20.05
CA LYS A 113 1.49 10.51 -21.51
C LYS A 113 1.33 9.18 -22.23
N LEU A 114 1.98 8.11 -21.73
CA LEU A 114 1.99 6.81 -22.40
C LEU A 114 1.03 5.81 -21.76
N GLY A 115 0.65 5.98 -20.49
CA GLY A 115 -0.18 5.02 -19.77
C GLY A 115 0.39 3.60 -19.90
N PHE A 116 -0.46 2.62 -20.23
CA PHE A 116 -0.07 1.22 -20.42
C PHE A 116 0.81 0.95 -21.65
N ALA A 117 1.02 1.93 -22.54
CA ALA A 117 2.02 1.81 -23.60
C ALA A 117 3.46 2.09 -23.09
N GLY A 118 3.59 2.73 -21.93
CA GLY A 118 4.85 2.94 -21.22
C GLY A 118 5.07 1.91 -20.11
N ARG A 119 6.15 2.09 -19.35
CA ARG A 119 6.56 1.20 -18.24
C ARG A 119 5.68 1.39 -17.01
N PHE A 120 5.28 2.63 -16.72
CA PHE A 120 4.64 3.00 -15.45
C PHE A 120 3.12 3.18 -15.55
N GLY A 121 2.49 2.58 -16.56
CA GLY A 121 1.04 2.71 -16.83
C GLY A 121 0.10 2.40 -15.67
N PRO A 122 0.32 1.33 -14.88
CA PRO A 122 -0.61 0.96 -13.81
C PRO A 122 -0.66 1.95 -12.64
N GLY A 123 0.38 2.76 -12.45
CA GLY A 123 0.44 3.73 -11.37
C GLY A 123 1.87 4.07 -10.96
N THR A 124 1.99 5.06 -10.10
CA THR A 124 3.25 5.47 -9.49
C THR A 124 3.15 5.36 -7.97
N PRO A 125 4.08 4.65 -7.30
CA PRO A 125 4.05 4.48 -5.85
C PRO A 125 4.37 5.81 -5.14
N ARG A 126 4.41 5.83 -3.81
CA ARG A 126 4.96 6.99 -3.07
C ARG A 126 6.44 7.24 -3.40
N LYS A 127 6.88 8.50 -3.32
CA LYS A 127 8.23 8.93 -3.73
C LYS A 127 9.39 8.25 -2.99
N ASN A 128 9.17 7.89 -1.73
CA ASN A 128 10.18 7.27 -0.88
C ASN A 128 10.22 5.73 -1.00
N ASP A 129 9.55 5.15 -2.00
CA ASP A 129 9.58 3.71 -2.24
C ASP A 129 9.41 3.38 -3.74
N GLY A 130 10.54 3.26 -4.45
CA GLY A 130 10.59 2.92 -5.86
C GLY A 130 10.60 1.42 -6.16
N SER A 131 10.37 0.55 -5.16
CA SER A 131 10.53 -0.90 -5.32
C SER A 131 9.66 -1.47 -6.45
N LEU A 132 8.38 -1.08 -6.50
CA LEU A 132 7.47 -1.52 -7.55
C LEU A 132 7.79 -0.93 -8.94
N LEU A 133 8.51 0.19 -9.03
CA LEU A 133 8.96 0.75 -10.31
C LEU A 133 10.00 -0.15 -10.98
N PHE A 134 10.86 -0.82 -10.22
CA PHE A 134 11.78 -1.82 -10.78
C PHE A 134 11.02 -3.01 -11.36
N LEU A 135 9.99 -3.51 -10.67
CA LEU A 135 9.14 -4.58 -11.20
C LEU A 135 8.47 -4.15 -12.51
N LEU A 136 7.86 -2.96 -12.55
CA LEU A 136 7.26 -2.43 -13.78
C LEU A 136 8.28 -2.30 -14.93
N HIS A 137 9.48 -1.81 -14.62
CA HIS A 137 10.56 -1.73 -15.61
C HIS A 137 10.96 -3.12 -16.12
N MET A 138 11.08 -4.12 -15.25
CA MET A 138 11.36 -5.52 -15.63
C MET A 138 10.22 -6.12 -16.47
N LEU A 139 8.96 -5.90 -16.08
CA LEU A 139 7.78 -6.35 -16.84
C LEU A 139 7.79 -5.78 -18.27
N SER A 140 8.23 -4.53 -18.44
CA SER A 140 8.35 -3.93 -19.76
C SER A 140 9.38 -4.60 -20.67
N LYS A 141 10.30 -5.41 -20.13
CA LYS A 141 11.32 -6.18 -20.86
C LYS A 141 10.94 -7.64 -21.12
N MET A 142 9.74 -8.07 -20.69
CA MET A 142 9.27 -9.41 -21.00
C MET A 142 8.96 -9.57 -22.49
N LYS A 143 9.38 -10.69 -23.06
CA LYS A 143 8.94 -11.17 -24.38
C LYS A 143 7.43 -11.41 -24.35
N PRO A 144 6.72 -11.17 -25.47
CA PRO A 144 5.34 -11.59 -25.62
C PRO A 144 5.16 -13.09 -25.33
N ALA A 145 4.03 -13.46 -24.70
CA ALA A 145 3.76 -14.85 -24.31
C ALA A 145 3.71 -15.81 -25.51
N ASP A 146 3.22 -15.34 -26.65
CA ASP A 146 3.17 -16.07 -27.93
C ASP A 146 4.56 -16.25 -28.57
N GLN A 147 5.57 -15.50 -28.12
CA GLN A 147 6.98 -15.62 -28.53
C GLN A 147 7.82 -16.35 -27.48
N GLY A 148 7.16 -17.20 -26.70
CA GLY A 148 7.79 -18.00 -25.66
C GLY A 148 7.86 -17.31 -24.30
N GLY A 149 7.44 -16.04 -24.16
CA GLY A 149 7.32 -15.35 -22.87
C GLY A 149 8.63 -15.17 -22.09
N SER A 150 8.50 -14.73 -20.84
CA SER A 150 9.61 -14.50 -19.92
C SER A 150 9.31 -14.98 -18.51
N ARG A 151 10.38 -15.18 -17.74
CA ARG A 151 10.31 -15.49 -16.31
C ARG A 151 11.25 -14.55 -15.56
N LEU A 152 10.79 -13.97 -14.46
CA LEU A 152 11.61 -13.10 -13.63
C LEU A 152 11.56 -13.44 -12.15
N ALA A 153 12.67 -13.15 -11.47
CA ALA A 153 12.80 -13.19 -10.03
C ALA A 153 13.29 -11.83 -9.53
N ILE A 154 12.56 -11.21 -8.61
CA ILE A 154 12.95 -9.95 -7.98
C ILE A 154 12.91 -10.07 -6.46
N VAL A 155 13.96 -9.58 -5.80
CA VAL A 155 14.02 -9.55 -4.33
C VAL A 155 13.42 -8.24 -3.82
N PHE A 156 12.52 -8.36 -2.84
CA PHE A 156 11.87 -7.24 -2.18
C PHE A 156 12.00 -7.31 -0.66
N ASN A 157 11.83 -6.16 -0.01
CA ASN A 157 11.43 -6.11 1.39
C ASN A 157 9.92 -6.39 1.52
N GLY A 158 9.35 -6.21 2.72
CA GLY A 158 7.91 -6.41 2.93
C GLY A 158 7.00 -5.38 2.25
N SER A 159 7.50 -4.19 1.89
CA SER A 159 6.64 -3.07 1.46
C SER A 159 5.78 -3.37 0.22
N PRO A 160 6.31 -3.97 -0.86
CA PRO A 160 5.53 -4.35 -2.03
C PRO A 160 4.33 -5.25 -1.77
N LEU A 161 4.30 -5.99 -0.65
CA LEU A 161 3.21 -6.91 -0.31
C LEU A 161 1.92 -6.19 0.08
N PHE A 162 1.99 -5.07 0.81
CA PHE A 162 0.81 -4.49 1.47
C PHE A 162 0.76 -2.95 1.50
N THR A 163 1.84 -2.25 1.17
CA THR A 163 1.82 -0.79 1.18
C THR A 163 0.80 -0.25 0.19
N GLY A 164 0.08 0.82 0.55
CA GLY A 164 -0.78 1.58 -0.34
C GLY A 164 -2.26 1.26 -0.13
N ALA A 165 -3.08 2.30 0.00
CA ALA A 165 -4.52 2.15 0.14
C ALA A 165 -5.16 1.73 -1.20
N ALA A 166 -6.39 1.22 -1.16
CA ALA A 166 -7.17 0.94 -2.36
C ALA A 166 -7.21 2.16 -3.30
N GLY A 167 -6.89 1.95 -4.58
CA GLY A 167 -6.74 3.00 -5.58
C GLY A 167 -5.45 3.84 -5.50
N SER A 168 -4.50 3.52 -4.61
CA SER A 168 -3.15 4.11 -4.65
C SER A 168 -2.26 3.39 -5.66
N GLY A 169 -1.18 4.04 -6.11
CA GLY A 169 -0.30 3.47 -7.12
C GLY A 169 0.27 2.10 -6.76
N GLU A 170 0.65 1.86 -5.51
CA GLU A 170 1.13 0.53 -5.08
C GLU A 170 0.05 -0.54 -5.18
N SER A 171 -1.18 -0.21 -4.79
CA SER A 171 -2.32 -1.12 -4.89
C SER A 171 -2.68 -1.40 -6.34
N GLU A 172 -2.71 -0.37 -7.20
CA GLU A 172 -3.02 -0.54 -8.63
C GLU A 172 -1.93 -1.31 -9.38
N ILE A 173 -0.65 -1.14 -9.02
CA ILE A 173 0.43 -1.96 -9.58
C ILE A 173 0.26 -3.43 -9.19
N ARG A 174 0.04 -3.73 -7.90
CA ARG A 174 -0.21 -5.11 -7.46
C ARG A 174 -1.41 -5.72 -8.17
N ARG A 175 -2.53 -4.98 -8.18
CA ARG A 175 -3.76 -5.34 -8.89
C ARG A 175 -3.45 -5.71 -10.33
N TRP A 176 -2.75 -4.85 -11.06
CA TRP A 176 -2.43 -5.09 -12.46
C TRP A 176 -1.59 -6.36 -12.67
N VAL A 177 -0.56 -6.57 -11.85
CA VAL A 177 0.30 -7.76 -11.97
C VAL A 177 -0.48 -9.05 -11.65
N ILE A 178 -1.39 -9.02 -10.68
CA ILE A 178 -2.19 -10.17 -10.25
C ILE A 178 -3.33 -10.45 -11.24
N GLU A 179 -4.07 -9.42 -11.67
CA GLU A 179 -5.18 -9.57 -12.63
C GLU A 179 -4.72 -9.97 -14.04
N ASN A 180 -3.48 -9.63 -14.43
CA ASN A 180 -2.87 -10.16 -15.66
C ASN A 180 -2.32 -11.58 -15.50
N ASP A 181 -2.51 -12.20 -14.32
CA ASP A 181 -2.06 -13.54 -13.99
C ASP A 181 -0.54 -13.73 -14.13
N TRP A 182 0.25 -12.71 -13.79
CA TRP A 182 1.71 -12.78 -13.91
C TRP A 182 2.42 -13.16 -12.63
N LEU A 183 1.94 -12.72 -11.46
CA LEU A 183 2.51 -13.12 -10.18
C LEU A 183 2.29 -14.62 -10.00
N GLU A 184 3.36 -15.41 -9.97
CA GLU A 184 3.25 -16.87 -9.91
C GLU A 184 3.55 -17.42 -8.52
N ALA A 185 4.58 -16.89 -7.86
CA ALA A 185 4.90 -17.27 -6.50
C ALA A 185 5.62 -16.17 -5.72
N ILE A 186 5.52 -16.24 -4.39
CA ILE A 186 6.31 -15.42 -3.46
C ILE A 186 6.96 -16.35 -2.43
N VAL A 187 8.28 -16.24 -2.29
CA VAL A 187 9.05 -16.99 -1.30
C VAL A 187 9.49 -16.03 -0.19
N ALA A 188 9.02 -16.23 1.03
CA ALA A 188 9.55 -15.53 2.20
C ALA A 188 10.88 -16.15 2.62
N LEU A 189 11.91 -15.31 2.76
CA LEU A 189 13.25 -15.73 3.14
C LEU A 189 13.50 -15.46 4.64
N PRO A 190 14.51 -16.12 5.24
CA PRO A 190 14.98 -15.78 6.57
C PRO A 190 15.36 -14.29 6.67
N ASP A 191 15.20 -13.73 7.86
CA ASP A 191 15.78 -12.43 8.20
C ASP A 191 17.32 -12.50 8.25
N GLN A 192 18.00 -11.36 8.36
CA GLN A 192 19.47 -11.32 8.53
C GLN A 192 20.27 -12.06 7.44
N MET A 193 19.72 -12.11 6.22
CA MET A 193 20.36 -12.70 5.02
C MET A 193 21.26 -11.69 4.28
N PHE A 194 21.15 -10.40 4.57
CA PHE A 194 21.89 -9.32 3.92
C PHE A 194 22.83 -8.61 4.89
N TYR A 195 23.97 -8.14 4.38
CA TYR A 195 25.03 -7.57 5.22
C TYR A 195 24.73 -6.14 5.72
N ASN A 196 23.88 -5.40 5.01
CA ASN A 196 23.48 -4.03 5.36
C ASN A 196 22.14 -3.94 6.12
N THR A 197 21.42 -5.05 6.29
CA THR A 197 20.09 -5.02 6.90
C THR A 197 19.67 -6.38 7.45
N GLY A 198 19.04 -6.35 8.63
CA GLY A 198 18.42 -7.51 9.28
C GLY A 198 16.97 -7.79 8.87
N ILE A 199 16.40 -7.08 7.88
CA ILE A 199 14.98 -7.23 7.51
C ILE A 199 14.68 -8.61 6.90
N SER A 200 13.41 -9.01 6.97
CA SER A 200 12.87 -10.10 6.16
C SER A 200 12.72 -9.65 4.70
N THR A 201 13.06 -10.55 3.78
CA THR A 201 12.97 -10.32 2.34
C THR A 201 12.13 -11.40 1.67
N TYR A 202 11.70 -11.10 0.46
CA TYR A 202 10.80 -11.93 -0.32
C TYR A 202 11.31 -12.02 -1.76
N ILE A 203 11.27 -13.20 -2.35
CA ILE A 203 11.50 -13.36 -3.80
C ILE A 203 10.13 -13.44 -4.46
N TRP A 204 9.85 -12.50 -5.37
CA TRP A 204 8.70 -12.56 -6.23
C TRP A 204 9.08 -13.24 -7.54
N LEU A 205 8.39 -14.33 -7.86
CA LEU A 205 8.48 -15.02 -9.13
C LEU A 205 7.31 -14.58 -10.00
N VAL A 206 7.61 -14.01 -11.16
CA VAL A 206 6.62 -13.44 -12.07
C VAL A 206 6.87 -13.97 -13.48
N THR A 207 5.81 -14.35 -14.18
CA THR A 207 5.92 -14.87 -15.55
C THR A 207 4.62 -14.63 -16.33
N ASN A 208 4.74 -14.35 -17.63
CA ASN A 208 3.60 -14.27 -18.54
C ASN A 208 3.34 -15.58 -19.30
N ARG A 209 3.95 -16.68 -18.85
CA ARG A 209 3.83 -18.01 -19.47
C ARG A 209 3.59 -19.12 -18.43
N LYS A 210 2.74 -18.85 -17.44
CA LYS A 210 2.38 -19.83 -16.40
C LYS A 210 1.96 -21.18 -16.99
N ALA A 211 2.42 -22.26 -16.37
CA ALA A 211 1.95 -23.61 -16.67
C ALA A 211 0.42 -23.71 -16.47
N PRO A 212 -0.29 -24.59 -17.22
CA PRO A 212 -1.75 -24.69 -17.17
C PRO A 212 -2.33 -24.83 -15.75
N GLU A 213 -1.69 -25.61 -14.88
CA GLU A 213 -2.08 -25.87 -13.50
C GLU A 213 -1.90 -24.66 -12.56
N ARG A 214 -1.04 -23.69 -12.93
CA ARG A 214 -0.76 -22.46 -12.17
C ARG A 214 -1.61 -21.27 -12.61
N LYS A 215 -2.36 -21.38 -13.72
CA LYS A 215 -3.17 -20.27 -14.23
C LYS A 215 -4.22 -19.85 -13.22
N GLY A 216 -4.35 -18.54 -13.03
CA GLY A 216 -5.27 -17.92 -12.07
C GLY A 216 -4.83 -18.04 -10.61
N LYS A 217 -3.62 -18.57 -10.34
CA LYS A 217 -3.16 -18.90 -8.98
C LYS A 217 -1.83 -18.27 -8.62
N VAL A 218 -1.66 -18.03 -7.33
CA VAL A 218 -0.40 -17.59 -6.71
C VAL A 218 0.01 -18.56 -5.62
N GLN A 219 1.28 -18.96 -5.62
CA GLN A 219 1.88 -19.80 -4.59
C GLN A 219 2.64 -18.96 -3.56
N LEU A 220 2.26 -19.02 -2.29
CA LEU A 220 3.05 -18.45 -1.20
C LEU A 220 3.88 -19.55 -0.54
N ILE A 221 5.18 -19.33 -0.38
CA ILE A 221 6.13 -20.30 0.18
C ILE A 221 6.84 -19.67 1.38
N ASN A 222 6.63 -20.24 2.57
CA ASN A 222 7.25 -19.77 3.79
C ASN A 222 8.58 -20.48 4.07
N GLY A 223 9.69 -19.79 3.78
CA GLY A 223 11.06 -20.25 3.99
C GLY A 223 11.80 -19.57 5.14
N VAL A 224 11.12 -18.84 6.03
CA VAL A 224 11.78 -18.02 7.08
C VAL A 224 12.67 -18.83 8.03
N ASP A 225 12.34 -20.10 8.25
CA ASP A 225 13.09 -21.02 9.13
C ASP A 225 14.14 -21.84 8.41
N ARG A 226 14.32 -21.65 7.10
CA ARG A 226 15.32 -22.37 6.28
C ARG A 226 16.62 -21.59 6.28
N PHE A 227 17.52 -21.88 7.21
CA PHE A 227 18.83 -21.24 7.24
C PHE A 227 19.87 -22.04 8.01
N GLN A 228 21.13 -21.76 7.67
CA GLN A 228 22.31 -22.08 8.45
C GLN A 228 22.82 -20.82 9.14
N LYS A 229 23.23 -20.94 10.40
CA LYS A 229 23.87 -19.83 11.13
C LYS A 229 25.29 -19.67 10.62
N MET A 230 25.65 -18.45 10.22
CA MET A 230 27.02 -18.15 9.82
C MET A 230 27.96 -18.25 11.02
N ARG A 231 29.13 -18.86 10.81
CA ARG A 231 30.19 -18.93 11.84
C ARG A 231 30.70 -17.55 12.27
N LYS A 232 30.76 -16.61 11.33
CA LYS A 232 31.14 -15.21 11.57
C LYS A 232 30.16 -14.30 10.85
N SER A 233 29.50 -13.42 11.59
CA SER A 233 28.59 -12.44 11.00
C SER A 233 29.34 -11.43 10.11
N LEU A 234 28.65 -10.95 9.08
CA LEU A 234 29.13 -9.90 8.17
C LEU A 234 28.15 -8.74 8.20
N GLY A 235 28.45 -7.72 9.01
CA GLY A 235 27.48 -6.66 9.32
C GLY A 235 26.24 -7.25 9.99
N ASP A 236 25.07 -7.02 9.41
CA ASP A 236 23.79 -7.58 9.84
C ASP A 236 23.57 -9.02 9.36
N LYS A 237 24.38 -9.52 8.42
CA LYS A 237 24.24 -10.88 7.89
C LYS A 237 24.67 -11.89 8.96
N ARG A 238 23.73 -12.74 9.38
CA ARG A 238 23.99 -13.84 10.33
C ARG A 238 23.48 -15.19 9.85
N LYS A 239 22.65 -15.20 8.82
CA LYS A 239 22.03 -16.39 8.25
C LYS A 239 22.41 -16.53 6.79
N GLU A 240 22.50 -17.76 6.32
CA GLU A 240 22.65 -18.11 4.91
C GLU A 240 21.82 -19.35 4.58
N LEU A 241 21.45 -19.49 3.31
CA LEU A 241 20.80 -20.68 2.80
C LEU A 241 21.89 -21.69 2.41
N GLY A 242 21.84 -22.90 2.96
CA GLY A 242 22.65 -24.00 2.47
C GLY A 242 22.04 -24.63 1.21
N ASP A 243 22.80 -25.51 0.56
CA ASP A 243 22.34 -26.21 -0.65
C ASP A 243 21.04 -27.00 -0.42
N ASP A 244 20.92 -27.65 0.75
CA ASP A 244 19.70 -28.38 1.14
C ASP A 244 18.50 -27.43 1.35
N ASP A 245 18.73 -26.23 1.89
CA ASP A 245 17.68 -25.22 2.07
C ASP A 245 17.17 -24.73 0.70
N ILE A 246 18.09 -24.44 -0.22
CA ILE A 246 17.79 -24.01 -1.59
C ILE A 246 17.03 -25.12 -2.34
N ALA A 247 17.52 -26.36 -2.27
CA ALA A 247 16.88 -27.51 -2.90
C ALA A 247 15.48 -27.75 -2.34
N PHE A 248 15.30 -27.58 -1.03
CA PHE A 248 14.01 -27.70 -0.36
C PHE A 248 13.00 -26.66 -0.87
N LEU A 249 13.38 -25.37 -0.86
CA LEU A 249 12.51 -24.28 -1.32
C LEU A 249 12.18 -24.40 -2.82
N THR A 250 13.17 -24.79 -3.63
CA THR A 250 12.98 -25.02 -5.06
C THR A 250 12.01 -26.18 -5.33
N ARG A 251 12.09 -27.25 -4.52
CA ARG A 251 11.15 -28.37 -4.59
C ARG A 251 9.73 -27.96 -4.20
N LEU A 252 9.56 -27.21 -3.11
CA LEU A 252 8.25 -26.68 -2.74
C LEU A 252 7.62 -25.85 -3.86
N TYR A 253 8.43 -25.00 -4.50
CA TYR A 253 7.99 -24.25 -5.67
C TYR A 253 7.57 -25.20 -6.79
N ALA A 254 8.42 -26.16 -7.18
CA ALA A 254 8.15 -27.08 -8.28
C ALA A 254 6.92 -27.98 -8.05
N ASP A 255 6.77 -28.54 -6.85
CA ASP A 255 5.71 -29.51 -6.50
C ASP A 255 4.31 -28.87 -6.50
N PHE A 256 4.22 -27.55 -6.31
CA PHE A 256 2.96 -26.78 -6.35
C PHE A 256 1.82 -27.42 -5.54
N THR A 257 2.16 -27.98 -4.37
CA THR A 257 1.24 -28.72 -3.52
C THR A 257 1.03 -27.97 -2.20
N PRO A 258 -0.22 -27.72 -1.76
CA PRO A 258 -0.49 -27.00 -0.53
C PRO A 258 -0.03 -27.80 0.70
N GLY A 259 0.41 -27.08 1.74
CA GLY A 259 0.88 -27.65 3.00
C GLY A 259 1.12 -26.57 4.06
N ASP A 260 1.91 -26.90 5.07
CA ASP A 260 2.21 -25.95 6.17
C ASP A 260 3.05 -24.77 5.67
N GLN A 261 4.04 -25.05 4.81
CA GLN A 261 4.92 -24.04 4.24
C GLN A 261 4.44 -23.50 2.88
N VAL A 262 3.36 -24.06 2.31
CA VAL A 262 2.87 -23.67 0.99
C VAL A 262 1.37 -23.39 1.06
N LYS A 263 0.97 -22.17 0.71
CA LYS A 263 -0.43 -21.81 0.48
C LYS A 263 -0.63 -21.46 -0.98
N ILE A 264 -1.75 -21.86 -1.55
CA ILE A 264 -2.11 -21.57 -2.95
C ILE A 264 -3.43 -20.83 -2.92
N PHE A 265 -3.46 -19.68 -3.58
CA PHE A 265 -4.60 -18.78 -3.63
C PHE A 265 -4.99 -18.53 -5.08
N ASP A 266 -6.26 -18.25 -5.32
CA ASP A 266 -6.70 -17.65 -6.56
C ASP A 266 -6.30 -16.17 -6.59
N ASN A 267 -6.15 -15.59 -7.77
CA ASN A 267 -5.79 -14.17 -7.92
C ASN A 267 -6.76 -13.22 -7.17
N GLU A 268 -8.04 -13.55 -7.13
CA GLU A 268 -9.09 -12.77 -6.45
C GLU A 268 -8.98 -12.79 -4.92
N ASP A 269 -8.28 -13.76 -4.32
CA ASP A 269 -8.12 -13.85 -2.85
C ASP A 269 -7.27 -12.70 -2.29
N PHE A 270 -6.51 -12.01 -3.13
CA PHE A 270 -5.68 -10.85 -2.75
C PHE A 270 -6.41 -9.51 -2.89
N GLY A 271 -7.59 -9.53 -3.50
CA GLY A 271 -8.37 -8.32 -3.71
C GLY A 271 -9.40 -8.08 -2.61
N PHE A 272 -9.72 -6.81 -2.38
CA PHE A 272 -10.82 -6.41 -1.51
C PHE A 272 -11.52 -5.15 -2.02
N HIS A 273 -12.80 -5.01 -1.69
CA HIS A 273 -13.53 -3.75 -1.74
C HIS A 273 -13.26 -2.97 -0.45
N ARG A 274 -12.57 -1.83 -0.57
CA ARG A 274 -12.53 -0.83 0.49
C ARG A 274 -13.80 -0.01 0.43
N ILE A 275 -14.76 -0.35 1.27
CA ILE A 275 -16.04 0.35 1.36
C ILE A 275 -15.92 1.56 2.28
N THR A 276 -16.68 2.62 1.98
CA THR A 276 -16.84 3.75 2.90
C THR A 276 -18.13 3.55 3.67
N VAL A 277 -18.02 3.30 4.97
CA VAL A 277 -19.15 3.13 5.87
C VAL A 277 -19.51 4.50 6.42
N GLU A 278 -20.64 5.03 5.98
CA GLU A 278 -21.16 6.31 6.44
C GLU A 278 -22.15 6.07 7.60
N ARG A 279 -22.18 7.04 8.51
CA ARG A 279 -23.13 7.08 9.63
C ARG A 279 -23.92 8.37 9.56
N PRO A 280 -25.17 8.40 10.05
CA PRO A 280 -26.02 9.56 9.91
C PRO A 280 -25.58 10.73 10.79
N LEU A 281 -25.60 11.93 10.22
CA LEU A 281 -25.40 13.16 10.95
C LEU A 281 -26.64 13.50 11.78
N ARG A 282 -26.43 13.66 13.09
CA ARG A 282 -27.45 14.13 14.03
C ARG A 282 -26.92 15.32 14.80
N LEU A 283 -27.65 16.43 14.70
CA LEU A 283 -27.24 17.71 15.28
C LEU A 283 -28.38 18.29 16.12
N ASN A 284 -28.03 18.75 17.32
CA ASN A 284 -28.88 19.69 18.05
C ASN A 284 -28.42 21.12 17.78
N PHE A 285 -29.32 22.09 17.93
CA PHE A 285 -29.07 23.50 17.69
C PHE A 285 -29.50 24.33 18.89
N GLN A 286 -28.66 25.27 19.30
CA GLN A 286 -28.96 26.18 20.40
C GLN A 286 -28.28 27.51 20.13
N ALA A 287 -29.03 28.60 20.28
CA ALA A 287 -28.50 29.96 20.21
C ALA A 287 -28.09 30.45 21.60
N SER A 288 -27.13 29.77 22.22
CA SER A 288 -26.52 30.18 23.49
C SER A 288 -25.38 31.18 23.24
N PRO A 289 -24.96 31.97 24.24
CA PRO A 289 -23.80 32.85 24.13
C PRO A 289 -22.55 32.08 23.66
N GLU A 290 -22.26 30.94 24.28
CA GLU A 290 -21.09 30.10 23.97
C GLU A 290 -21.08 29.63 22.51
N ARG A 291 -22.20 29.09 22.00
CA ARG A 291 -22.26 28.63 20.61
C ARG A 291 -22.26 29.78 19.62
N THR A 292 -22.83 30.92 19.99
CA THR A 292 -22.83 32.12 19.14
C THR A 292 -21.42 32.68 18.97
N GLU A 293 -20.57 32.64 20.00
CA GLU A 293 -19.15 33.03 19.91
C GLU A 293 -18.39 32.19 18.87
N ARG A 294 -18.78 30.94 18.63
CA ARG A 294 -18.14 30.07 17.62
C ARG A 294 -18.26 30.62 16.19
N LEU A 295 -19.17 31.56 15.92
CA LEU A 295 -19.24 32.25 14.63
C LEU A 295 -17.93 32.95 14.25
N GLU A 296 -17.13 33.38 15.22
CA GLU A 296 -15.83 34.00 14.95
C GLU A 296 -14.81 33.02 14.33
N ASN A 297 -15.03 31.71 14.50
CA ASN A 297 -14.23 30.68 13.86
C ASN A 297 -14.74 30.33 12.44
N GLU A 298 -15.92 30.81 12.05
CA GLU A 298 -16.51 30.52 10.75
C GLU A 298 -15.93 31.43 9.66
N THR A 299 -15.26 30.82 8.68
CA THR A 299 -14.60 31.57 7.59
C THR A 299 -15.59 32.43 6.81
N ALA A 300 -16.80 31.92 6.53
CA ALA A 300 -17.83 32.68 5.82
C ALA A 300 -18.36 33.87 6.64
N TRP A 301 -18.37 33.78 7.96
CA TRP A 301 -18.74 34.87 8.87
C TRP A 301 -17.65 35.95 8.87
N CYS A 302 -16.40 35.55 9.06
CA CYS A 302 -15.24 36.46 9.05
C CYS A 302 -15.03 37.16 7.70
N ASN A 303 -15.37 36.50 6.59
CA ASN A 303 -15.24 37.09 5.26
C ASN A 303 -16.23 38.23 4.98
N LEU A 304 -17.29 38.40 5.79
CA LEU A 304 -18.16 39.58 5.69
C LEU A 304 -17.41 40.89 5.95
N LEU A 305 -16.28 40.83 6.69
CA LEU A 305 -15.45 41.98 7.01
C LEU A 305 -14.21 42.11 6.12
N LYS A 306 -14.08 41.26 5.10
CA LYS A 306 -12.95 41.27 4.16
C LYS A 306 -13.44 41.65 2.77
N THR A 307 -12.71 42.54 2.09
CA THR A 307 -12.99 42.89 0.70
C THR A 307 -11.71 42.96 -0.13
N LYS A 308 -11.82 42.62 -1.41
CA LYS A 308 -10.77 42.86 -2.43
C LYS A 308 -10.97 44.19 -3.16
N LYS A 309 -12.11 44.87 -2.95
CA LYS A 309 -12.44 46.16 -3.59
C LYS A 309 -11.70 47.29 -2.87
N LYS A 310 -11.27 48.30 -3.64
CA LYS A 310 -10.54 49.47 -3.11
C LYS A 310 -11.44 50.71 -3.08
N GLY A 311 -11.12 51.66 -2.20
CA GLY A 311 -11.83 52.93 -2.04
C GLY A 311 -13.24 52.77 -1.46
N GLU A 312 -14.12 53.74 -1.73
CA GLU A 312 -15.48 53.82 -1.17
C GLU A 312 -16.29 52.53 -1.34
N LYS A 313 -16.11 51.81 -2.45
CA LYS A 313 -16.81 50.53 -2.72
C LYS A 313 -16.38 49.41 -1.76
N GLY A 314 -15.13 49.40 -1.32
CA GLY A 314 -14.65 48.43 -0.32
C GLY A 314 -15.12 48.79 1.08
N GLU A 315 -15.10 50.08 1.43
CA GLU A 315 -15.60 50.58 2.71
C GLU A 315 -17.11 50.31 2.89
N GLN A 316 -17.89 50.53 1.83
CA GLN A 316 -19.32 50.23 1.81
C GLN A 316 -19.59 48.73 2.01
N GLU A 317 -18.85 47.84 1.33
CA GLU A 317 -19.03 46.39 1.46
C GLU A 317 -18.70 45.90 2.89
N ILE A 318 -17.66 46.45 3.52
CA ILE A 318 -17.35 46.14 4.92
C ILE A 318 -18.43 46.69 5.86
N ALA A 319 -18.95 47.90 5.61
CA ALA A 319 -20.01 48.50 6.41
C ALA A 319 -21.31 47.67 6.33
N GLU A 320 -21.69 47.21 5.14
CA GLU A 320 -22.81 46.29 4.92
C GLU A 320 -22.58 44.95 5.63
N GLY A 321 -21.35 44.42 5.59
CA GLY A 321 -20.95 43.21 6.32
C GLY A 321 -21.08 43.34 7.83
N LYS A 322 -20.61 44.46 8.41
CA LYS A 322 -20.76 44.77 9.84
C LYS A 322 -22.23 44.89 10.24
N ALA A 323 -23.03 45.57 9.43
CA ALA A 323 -24.47 45.72 9.66
C ALA A 323 -25.17 44.36 9.64
N LEU A 324 -24.81 43.48 8.70
CA LEU A 324 -25.34 42.12 8.63
C LEU A 324 -24.93 41.28 9.85
N GLN A 325 -23.67 41.35 10.28
CA GLN A 325 -23.22 40.63 11.48
C GLN A 325 -23.97 41.10 12.73
N ALA A 326 -24.08 42.41 12.95
CA ALA A 326 -24.81 42.98 14.07
C ALA A 326 -26.29 42.54 14.07
N ALA A 327 -26.95 42.57 12.90
CA ALA A 327 -28.33 42.14 12.78
C ALA A 327 -28.51 40.63 13.05
N VAL A 328 -27.57 39.79 12.60
CA VAL A 328 -27.60 38.35 12.90
C VAL A 328 -27.38 38.10 14.38
N LEU A 329 -26.40 38.74 15.02
CA LEU A 329 -26.17 38.58 16.47
C LEU A 329 -27.39 39.03 17.29
N GLU A 330 -28.06 40.10 16.90
CA GLU A 330 -29.31 40.53 17.55
C GLU A 330 -30.44 39.50 17.36
N ILE A 331 -30.55 38.91 16.16
CA ILE A 331 -31.51 37.82 15.91
C ILE A 331 -31.20 36.63 16.81
N LEU A 332 -29.93 36.21 16.89
CA LEU A 332 -29.50 35.07 17.71
C LEU A 332 -29.73 35.35 19.20
N GLY A 333 -29.42 36.55 19.68
CA GLY A 333 -29.70 36.99 21.06
C GLY A 333 -31.20 37.10 21.40
N SER A 334 -32.08 37.04 20.40
CA SER A 334 -33.54 37.00 20.62
C SER A 334 -34.11 35.57 20.76
N PHE A 335 -33.28 34.54 20.62
CA PHE A 335 -33.68 33.17 20.91
C PHE A 335 -33.72 32.96 22.42
N ASP A 336 -34.56 32.00 22.85
CA ASP A 336 -34.51 31.51 24.21
C ASP A 336 -33.30 30.55 24.32
N GLU A 337 -32.29 30.96 25.09
CA GLU A 337 -31.06 30.19 25.26
C GLU A 337 -31.30 28.83 25.94
N SER A 338 -32.42 28.64 26.65
CA SER A 338 -32.76 27.37 27.29
C SER A 338 -33.32 26.32 26.33
N VAL A 339 -33.72 26.73 25.12
CA VAL A 339 -34.34 25.83 24.13
C VAL A 339 -33.27 25.14 23.29
N LEU A 340 -33.23 23.81 23.42
CA LEU A 340 -32.42 22.94 22.60
C LEU A 340 -33.27 22.35 21.46
N TYR A 341 -32.99 22.75 20.23
CA TYR A 341 -33.67 22.21 19.05
C TYR A 341 -32.99 20.93 18.59
N LYS A 342 -33.70 19.80 18.65
CA LYS A 342 -33.19 18.50 18.19
C LYS A 342 -33.49 18.22 16.71
N SER A 343 -34.09 19.17 16.00
CA SER A 343 -34.40 19.08 14.58
C SER A 343 -33.84 20.29 13.85
N ARG A 344 -32.99 20.04 12.84
CA ARG A 344 -32.44 21.10 11.97
C ARG A 344 -33.57 21.88 11.31
N ASP A 345 -34.59 21.18 10.82
CA ASP A 345 -35.72 21.79 10.13
C ASP A 345 -36.54 22.70 11.03
N GLU A 346 -36.76 22.31 12.29
CA GLU A 346 -37.43 23.17 13.27
C GLU A 346 -36.62 24.43 13.58
N PHE A 347 -35.33 24.27 13.88
CA PHE A 347 -34.44 25.40 14.14
C PHE A 347 -34.42 26.37 12.95
N GLU A 348 -34.28 25.85 11.74
CA GLU A 348 -34.26 26.65 10.52
C GLU A 348 -35.58 27.38 10.26
N LYS A 349 -36.73 26.77 10.56
CA LYS A 349 -38.04 27.43 10.45
C LYS A 349 -38.10 28.63 11.39
N VAL A 350 -37.64 28.49 12.63
CA VAL A 350 -37.60 29.58 13.62
C VAL A 350 -36.63 30.68 13.18
N LEU A 351 -35.42 30.30 12.74
CA LEU A 351 -34.41 31.23 12.24
C LEU A 351 -34.93 32.02 11.03
N LYS A 352 -35.53 31.36 10.03
CA LYS A 352 -36.13 32.02 8.85
C LYS A 352 -37.23 33.02 9.24
N LYS A 353 -38.08 32.67 10.21
CA LYS A 353 -39.13 33.57 10.71
C LYS A 353 -38.55 34.83 11.34
N LYS A 354 -37.53 34.70 12.19
CA LYS A 354 -36.85 35.84 12.84
C LYS A 354 -36.07 36.70 11.83
N VAL A 355 -35.35 36.08 10.90
CA VAL A 355 -34.66 36.77 9.78
C VAL A 355 -35.65 37.60 8.96
N LYS A 356 -36.80 37.02 8.61
CA LYS A 356 -37.86 37.73 7.88
C LYS A 356 -38.45 38.89 8.69
N ALA A 357 -38.67 38.70 9.99
CA ALA A 357 -39.18 39.76 10.87
C ALA A 357 -38.22 40.95 10.98
N LYS A 358 -36.90 40.71 10.91
CA LYS A 358 -35.87 41.76 10.92
C LYS A 358 -35.65 42.40 9.54
N GLY A 359 -36.21 41.83 8.48
CA GLY A 359 -36.12 42.37 7.11
C GLY A 359 -34.74 42.21 6.46
N ILE A 360 -33.88 41.31 6.94
CA ILE A 360 -32.54 41.11 6.40
C ILE A 360 -32.51 39.96 5.38
N LYS A 361 -31.60 40.04 4.40
CA LYS A 361 -31.36 38.98 3.43
C LYS A 361 -30.13 38.16 3.85
N LEU A 362 -30.36 36.92 4.28
CA LEU A 362 -29.28 36.02 4.68
C LEU A 362 -28.74 35.23 3.48
N GLY A 363 -27.47 35.40 3.16
CA GLY A 363 -26.79 34.60 2.13
C GLY A 363 -26.62 33.13 2.56
N GLY A 364 -26.58 32.21 1.58
CA GLY A 364 -26.45 30.77 1.87
C GLY A 364 -25.18 30.39 2.64
N SER A 365 -24.06 31.08 2.39
CA SER A 365 -22.79 30.88 3.11
C SER A 365 -22.89 31.29 4.59
N VAL A 366 -23.47 32.45 4.88
CA VAL A 366 -23.67 32.95 6.25
C VAL A 366 -24.68 32.06 7.00
N ARG A 367 -25.75 31.61 6.31
CA ARG A 367 -26.68 30.63 6.89
C ARG A 367 -25.97 29.34 7.30
N LYS A 368 -25.11 28.79 6.45
CA LYS A 368 -24.31 27.59 6.78
C LYS A 368 -23.38 27.83 7.98
N ALA A 369 -22.73 28.99 8.05
CA ALA A 369 -21.90 29.37 9.21
C ALA A 369 -22.71 29.41 10.51
N ILE A 370 -23.93 29.98 10.48
CA ILE A 370 -24.82 29.99 11.65
C ILE A 370 -25.20 28.57 12.08
N LEU A 371 -25.59 27.71 11.13
CA LEU A 371 -25.94 26.33 11.46
C LEU A 371 -24.76 25.56 12.03
N SER A 372 -23.58 25.69 11.43
CA SER A 372 -22.34 25.07 11.90
C SER A 372 -22.00 25.51 13.33
N ALA A 373 -21.89 26.83 13.56
CA ALA A 373 -21.52 27.38 14.87
C ALA A 373 -22.50 27.03 15.99
N LEU A 374 -23.81 26.99 15.68
CA LEU A 374 -24.86 26.74 16.68
C LEU A 374 -25.17 25.26 16.90
N SER A 375 -24.53 24.38 16.13
CA SER A 375 -24.78 22.94 16.20
C SER A 375 -23.79 22.18 17.07
N GLU A 376 -24.25 21.10 17.67
CA GLU A 376 -23.41 20.05 18.26
C GLU A 376 -23.98 18.68 17.89
N ARG A 377 -23.09 17.67 17.84
CA ARG A 377 -23.49 16.29 17.62
C ARG A 377 -24.31 15.78 18.79
N ASP A 378 -25.41 15.13 18.48
CA ASP A 378 -26.34 14.59 19.47
C ASP A 378 -27.03 13.35 18.90
N GLU A 379 -26.69 12.18 19.41
CA GLU A 379 -27.26 10.90 18.95
C GLU A 379 -28.78 10.82 19.17
N THR A 380 -29.34 11.66 20.05
CA THR A 380 -30.77 11.72 20.33
C THR A 380 -31.52 12.72 19.44
N ALA A 381 -30.81 13.45 18.57
CA ALA A 381 -31.40 14.39 17.63
C ALA A 381 -31.93 13.70 16.37
N GLU A 382 -32.79 14.41 15.63
CA GLU A 382 -33.31 13.94 14.35
C GLU A 382 -32.19 13.88 13.29
N LEU A 383 -32.39 13.01 12.30
CA LEU A 383 -31.50 12.87 11.16
C LEU A 383 -31.43 14.17 10.38
N CYS A 384 -30.23 14.64 10.12
CA CYS A 384 -30.01 15.73 9.19
C CYS A 384 -30.17 15.22 7.75
N THR A 385 -31.05 15.85 6.98
CA THR A 385 -31.23 15.51 5.56
C THR A 385 -30.89 16.68 4.66
N ASN A 386 -30.39 16.37 3.46
CA ASN A 386 -30.15 17.35 2.43
C ASN A 386 -31.48 17.81 1.79
N SER A 387 -31.41 18.72 0.80
CA SER A 387 -32.61 19.26 0.13
C SER A 387 -33.43 18.22 -0.66
N LYS A 388 -32.90 17.01 -0.89
CA LYS A 388 -33.59 15.90 -1.55
C LYS A 388 -34.23 14.92 -0.54
N GLY A 389 -34.03 15.12 0.76
CA GLY A 389 -34.48 14.20 1.80
C GLY A 389 -33.54 13.02 2.03
N GLU A 390 -32.36 13.01 1.42
CA GLU A 390 -31.33 12.00 1.68
C GLU A 390 -30.60 12.33 2.98
N VAL A 391 -30.29 11.32 3.78
CA VAL A 391 -29.58 11.46 5.06
C VAL A 391 -28.15 11.94 4.80
N GLU A 392 -27.73 12.97 5.54
CA GLU A 392 -26.36 13.48 5.46
C GLU A 392 -25.40 12.61 6.27
N PRO A 393 -24.21 12.30 5.75
CA PRO A 393 -23.21 11.56 6.50
C PRO A 393 -22.53 12.44 7.55
N ASP A 394 -22.24 11.86 8.71
CA ASP A 394 -21.33 12.42 9.70
C ASP A 394 -19.89 12.03 9.36
N THR A 395 -19.12 13.00 8.85
CA THR A 395 -17.72 12.76 8.43
C THR A 395 -16.79 12.35 9.57
N ASP A 396 -17.14 12.63 10.83
CA ASP A 396 -16.29 12.29 11.97
C ASP A 396 -16.56 10.87 12.48
N LEU A 397 -17.68 10.28 12.06
CA LEU A 397 -18.05 8.90 12.35
C LEU A 397 -17.90 7.98 11.14
N ARG A 398 -17.40 8.50 10.02
CA ARG A 398 -17.11 7.71 8.82
C ARG A 398 -16.01 6.71 9.11
N ASP A 399 -16.25 5.48 8.68
CA ASP A 399 -15.29 4.39 8.77
C ASP A 399 -15.01 3.75 7.40
N TYR A 400 -14.04 2.84 7.37
CA TYR A 400 -13.68 2.07 6.19
C TYR A 400 -13.53 0.60 6.56
N GLU A 401 -14.18 -0.26 5.78
CA GLU A 401 -14.03 -1.70 5.88
C GLU A 401 -13.41 -2.27 4.61
N ASN A 402 -12.67 -3.37 4.75
CA ASN A 402 -12.11 -4.11 3.62
C ASN A 402 -12.88 -5.43 3.49
N VAL A 403 -13.77 -5.49 2.50
CA VAL A 403 -14.56 -6.70 2.19
C VAL A 403 -13.83 -7.51 1.12
N PRO A 404 -13.53 -8.80 1.31
CA PRO A 404 -12.91 -9.64 0.27
C PRO A 404 -13.67 -9.56 -1.07
N LEU A 405 -12.97 -9.57 -2.22
CA LEU A 405 -13.64 -9.47 -3.53
C LEU A 405 -14.66 -10.60 -3.79
N LYS A 406 -14.47 -11.75 -3.15
CA LYS A 406 -15.35 -12.92 -3.28
C LYS A 406 -16.58 -12.86 -2.38
N GLU A 407 -16.72 -11.83 -1.55
CA GLU A 407 -17.81 -11.65 -0.60
C GLU A 407 -18.71 -10.48 -1.03
N ASP A 408 -20.02 -10.64 -0.87
CA ASP A 408 -20.98 -9.57 -1.12
C ASP A 408 -20.92 -8.51 -0.02
N ILE A 409 -20.94 -7.24 -0.43
CA ILE A 409 -20.81 -6.10 0.49
C ILE A 409 -21.99 -6.02 1.46
N ASP A 410 -23.22 -6.28 1.01
CA ASP A 410 -24.41 -6.16 1.84
C ASP A 410 -24.48 -7.33 2.84
N GLU A 411 -24.08 -8.53 2.43
CA GLU A 411 -23.93 -9.68 3.33
C GLU A 411 -22.88 -9.42 4.42
N TYR A 412 -21.72 -8.86 4.04
CA TYR A 412 -20.69 -8.46 4.99
C TYR A 412 -21.21 -7.40 5.97
N MET A 413 -21.87 -6.35 5.46
CA MET A 413 -22.44 -5.27 6.29
C MET A 413 -23.45 -5.83 7.30
N ALA A 414 -24.33 -6.75 6.88
CA ALA A 414 -25.32 -7.37 7.74
C ALA A 414 -24.68 -8.23 8.85
N ARG A 415 -23.53 -8.87 8.57
CA ARG A 415 -22.84 -9.74 9.53
C ARG A 415 -21.95 -8.98 10.50
N GLU A 416 -21.14 -8.03 9.99
CA GLU A 416 -20.03 -7.43 10.75
C GLU A 416 -20.32 -5.99 11.21
N VAL A 417 -21.12 -5.21 10.48
CA VAL A 417 -21.26 -3.76 10.73
C VAL A 417 -22.61 -3.41 11.38
N LEU A 418 -23.72 -3.77 10.73
CA LEU A 418 -25.07 -3.40 11.17
C LEU A 418 -25.47 -3.91 12.57
N PRO A 419 -24.96 -5.05 13.09
CA PRO A 419 -25.21 -5.44 14.48
C PRO A 419 -24.65 -4.46 15.52
N HIS A 420 -23.60 -3.72 15.16
CA HIS A 420 -22.94 -2.74 16.03
C HIS A 420 -23.36 -1.30 15.71
N VAL A 421 -23.66 -1.01 14.43
CA VAL A 421 -24.06 0.31 13.94
C VAL A 421 -25.29 0.18 13.02
N PRO A 422 -26.51 0.08 13.57
CA PRO A 422 -27.70 -0.31 12.80
C PRO A 422 -28.15 0.69 11.72
N ASP A 423 -27.70 1.93 11.81
CA ASP A 423 -28.06 3.03 10.91
C ASP A 423 -26.94 3.40 9.94
N ALA A 424 -25.86 2.62 9.89
CA ALA A 424 -24.79 2.77 8.92
C ALA A 424 -25.23 2.34 7.52
N TRP A 425 -24.61 2.92 6.50
CA TRP A 425 -24.77 2.49 5.11
C TRP A 425 -23.45 2.61 4.35
N VAL A 426 -23.37 1.94 3.21
CA VAL A 426 -22.20 2.02 2.32
C VAL A 426 -22.38 3.14 1.30
N ASP A 427 -21.38 4.01 1.20
CA ASP A 427 -21.24 4.90 0.05
C ASP A 427 -20.53 4.13 -1.09
N HIS A 428 -21.33 3.52 -1.97
CA HIS A 428 -20.85 2.74 -3.09
C HIS A 428 -20.04 3.57 -4.10
N ASP A 429 -20.33 4.88 -4.24
CA ASP A 429 -19.59 5.77 -5.15
C ASP A 429 -18.15 5.99 -4.69
N LYS A 430 -17.89 5.86 -3.38
CA LYS A 430 -16.55 5.94 -2.79
C LYS A 430 -15.86 4.58 -2.63
N THR A 431 -16.52 3.48 -2.98
CA THR A 431 -15.94 2.14 -2.85
C THR A 431 -14.82 1.96 -3.87
N LYS A 432 -13.67 1.48 -3.40
CA LYS A 432 -12.48 1.25 -4.24
C LYS A 432 -12.02 -0.18 -4.13
N VAL A 433 -11.52 -0.74 -5.23
CA VAL A 433 -10.83 -2.02 -5.19
C VAL A 433 -9.39 -1.81 -4.75
N GLY A 434 -8.94 -2.61 -3.80
CA GLY A 434 -7.57 -2.68 -3.34
C GLY A 434 -7.01 -4.09 -3.51
N TYR A 435 -5.68 -4.20 -3.59
CA TYR A 435 -4.98 -5.48 -3.56
C TYR A 435 -3.90 -5.44 -2.49
N GLU A 436 -3.82 -6.49 -1.68
CA GLU A 436 -2.77 -6.72 -0.69
C GLU A 436 -2.45 -8.20 -0.58
N ILE A 437 -1.21 -8.51 -0.18
CA ILE A 437 -0.74 -9.87 0.04
C ILE A 437 -0.37 -9.97 1.52
N PRO A 438 -1.32 -10.34 2.40
CA PRO A 438 -1.08 -10.38 3.85
C PRO A 438 -0.31 -11.68 4.20
N PHE A 439 0.91 -11.81 3.67
CA PHE A 439 1.71 -13.03 3.69
C PHE A 439 1.82 -13.63 5.09
N THR A 440 2.20 -12.81 6.09
CA THR A 440 2.36 -13.25 7.48
C THR A 440 1.07 -13.75 8.11
N ARG A 441 -0.09 -13.19 7.74
CA ARG A 441 -1.41 -13.62 8.24
C ARG A 441 -1.72 -15.05 7.80
N HIS A 442 -1.33 -15.44 6.59
CA HIS A 442 -1.62 -16.78 6.04
C HIS A 442 -0.80 -17.92 6.65
N PHE A 443 0.35 -17.59 7.26
CA PHE A 443 1.22 -18.56 7.94
C PHE A 443 1.23 -18.38 9.46
N TYR A 444 0.42 -17.47 9.99
CA TYR A 444 0.30 -17.28 11.43
C TYR A 444 -0.40 -18.49 12.05
N VAL A 445 0.30 -19.15 12.97
CA VAL A 445 -0.25 -20.18 13.83
C VAL A 445 -0.45 -19.55 15.20
N TYR A 446 -1.69 -19.53 15.70
CA TYR A 446 -1.98 -19.02 17.02
C TYR A 446 -1.32 -19.91 18.08
N GLU A 447 -0.36 -19.35 18.81
CA GLU A 447 0.20 -19.97 20.00
C GLU A 447 -0.54 -19.42 21.23
N PRO A 448 -1.39 -20.24 21.89
CA PRO A 448 -2.04 -19.80 23.12
C PRO A 448 -0.96 -19.50 24.17
N PRO A 449 -1.17 -18.46 25.01
CA PRO A 449 -0.29 -18.22 26.14
C PRO A 449 -0.22 -19.46 27.03
N ARG A 450 0.96 -19.72 27.60
CA ARG A 450 1.15 -20.85 28.52
C ARG A 450 0.16 -20.74 29.68
N PRO A 451 -0.46 -21.85 30.12
CA PRO A 451 -1.34 -21.86 31.29
C PRO A 451 -0.65 -21.30 32.55
N LEU A 452 -1.39 -20.54 33.36
CA LEU A 452 -0.85 -19.86 34.54
C LEU A 452 -0.28 -20.84 35.58
N ASP A 453 -0.91 -22.00 35.75
CA ASP A 453 -0.48 -23.06 36.67
C ASP A 453 0.89 -23.65 36.30
N VAL A 454 1.19 -23.76 35.00
CA VAL A 454 2.51 -24.18 34.51
C VAL A 454 3.57 -23.12 34.81
N ILE A 455 3.23 -21.84 34.59
CA ILE A 455 4.13 -20.72 34.90
C ILE A 455 4.41 -20.66 36.41
N GLU A 456 3.39 -20.83 37.25
CA GLU A 456 3.54 -20.84 38.71
C GLU A 456 4.41 -22.00 39.20
N ALA A 457 4.28 -23.19 38.62
CA ALA A 457 5.11 -24.34 38.96
C ALA A 457 6.58 -24.09 38.61
N GLU A 458 6.87 -23.59 37.40
CA GLU A 458 8.24 -23.25 36.98
C GLU A 458 8.87 -22.17 37.85
N ILE A 459 8.10 -21.13 38.25
CA ILE A 459 8.59 -20.09 39.15
C ILE A 459 8.98 -20.69 40.50
N ARG A 460 8.15 -21.58 41.07
CA ARG A 460 8.46 -22.25 42.34
C ARG A 460 9.69 -23.14 42.23
N ASP A 461 9.85 -23.87 41.13
CA ASP A 461 11.01 -24.71 40.89
C ASP A 461 12.29 -23.86 40.78
N LEU A 462 12.25 -22.76 40.04
CA LEU A 462 13.35 -21.78 39.96
C LEU A 462 13.66 -21.14 41.33
N GLU A 463 12.65 -20.77 42.11
CA GLU A 463 12.83 -20.25 43.46
C GLU A 463 13.53 -21.28 44.36
N SER A 464 13.15 -22.55 44.28
CA SER A 464 13.78 -23.64 45.02
C SER A 464 15.23 -23.86 44.59
N GLU A 465 15.51 -23.79 43.28
CA GLU A 465 16.87 -23.92 42.75
C GLU A 465 17.77 -22.75 43.22
N ILE A 466 17.28 -21.52 43.14
CA ILE A 466 17.98 -20.31 43.62
C ILE A 466 18.25 -20.40 45.14
N GLN A 467 17.26 -20.83 45.93
CA GLN A 467 17.45 -21.02 47.37
C GLN A 467 18.49 -22.09 47.68
N GLY A 468 18.50 -23.20 46.93
CA GLY A 468 19.52 -24.24 47.04
C GLY A 468 20.93 -23.73 46.70
N MET A 469 21.06 -22.93 45.64
CA MET A 469 22.33 -22.31 45.26
C MET A 469 22.83 -21.31 46.33
N LEU A 470 21.95 -20.48 46.88
CA LEU A 470 22.29 -19.52 47.93
C LEU A 470 22.70 -20.22 49.23
N ALA A 471 22.03 -21.31 49.61
CA ALA A 471 22.40 -22.12 50.77
C ALA A 471 23.77 -22.77 50.60
N GLY A 472 24.13 -23.19 49.38
CA GLY A 472 25.45 -23.75 49.06
C GLY A 472 26.59 -22.71 49.03
N VAL A 473 26.29 -21.41 48.93
CA VAL A 473 27.28 -20.32 48.98
C VAL A 473 27.47 -19.78 50.41
N LEU A 474 26.47 -19.96 51.27
CA LEU A 474 26.49 -19.53 52.69
C LEU A 474 26.96 -20.64 53.65
N ALA A 475 27.18 -21.86 53.16
CA ALA A 475 27.83 -22.97 53.86
C ALA A 475 29.32 -23.02 53.51
#